data_AF-A0A661LFQ3-F1
#
_entry.id   AF-A0A661LFQ3-F1
#
_cell.length_a   1.000
_cell.length_b   1.000
_cell.length_c   1.000
_cell.angle_alpha   90.00
_cell.angle_beta   90.00
_cell.angle_gamma   90.00
#
_symmetry.space_group_name_H-M   'P 1'
#
loop_
_entity.id
_entity.type
_entity.pdbx_description
1 polymer ?
#
loop_
_entity_poly.entity_id
_entity_poly.type
_entity_poly.pdbx_seq_one_letter_code
_entity_poly.pdbx_strand_id
1 'polypeptide(L)' 'KVDAEKGRVLVEKVNMVKRHARPGPQTAQGGIIEKEAPLRISNVMIVCNKCTEPTRIGHKRLEDGTKIRVCKKCGESLDD' A
#
# COMPACT_ATOMS: atom_id res chain seq x y z
N LYS A 1 -0.80 -0.35 -6.29
CA LYS A 1 -2.18 -0.17 -6.84
C LYS A 1 -3.18 -0.20 -5.69
N VAL A 2 -4.17 0.70 -5.67
CA VAL A 2 -5.22 0.76 -4.63
C VAL A 2 -6.58 0.45 -5.26
N ASP A 3 -7.33 -0.46 -4.65
CA ASP A 3 -8.73 -0.78 -4.98
C ASP A 3 -9.60 -0.26 -3.82
N ALA A 4 -10.11 0.96 -3.98
CA ALA A 4 -10.83 1.68 -2.93
C ALA A 4 -12.20 1.05 -2.63
N GLU A 5 -12.91 0.57 -3.66
CA GLU A 5 -14.24 -0.04 -3.52
C GLU A 5 -14.20 -1.32 -2.68
N LYS A 6 -13.17 -2.16 -2.90
CA LYS A 6 -13.01 -3.42 -2.15
C LYS A 6 -12.15 -3.27 -0.91
N GLY A 7 -11.64 -2.08 -0.63
CA GLY A 7 -10.74 -1.81 0.51
C GLY A 7 -9.46 -2.63 0.47
N ARG A 8 -8.86 -2.79 -0.72
CA ARG A 8 -7.68 -3.62 -0.94
C ARG A 8 -6.52 -2.83 -1.55
N VAL A 9 -5.30 -3.27 -1.26
CA VAL A 9 -4.07 -2.70 -1.78
C VAL A 9 -3.18 -3.80 -2.35
N LEU A 10 -2.54 -3.52 -3.48
CA LEU A 10 -1.48 -4.36 -4.03
C LEU A 10 -0.14 -3.75 -3.64
N VAL A 11 0.66 -4.54 -2.92
CA VAL A 11 2.00 -4.17 -2.45
C VAL A 11 3.01 -5.02 -3.22
N GLU A 12 4.07 -4.39 -3.72
CA GLU A 12 5.10 -5.07 -4.52
C GLU A 12 5.81 -6.14 -3.70
N LYS A 13 6.04 -7.31 -4.31
CA LYS A 13 6.77 -8.46 -3.71
C LYS A 13 6.18 -8.98 -2.39
N VAL A 14 4.97 -8.59 -2.03
CA VAL A 14 4.26 -9.08 -0.84
C VAL A 14 3.03 -9.86 -1.28
N ASN A 15 2.71 -10.93 -0.55
CA ASN A 15 1.55 -11.79 -0.82
C ASN A 15 1.60 -12.40 -2.23
N MET A 16 2.74 -12.98 -2.60
CA MET A 16 2.91 -13.66 -3.88
C MET A 16 2.13 -14.98 -3.93
N VAL A 17 1.35 -15.16 -4.99
CA VAL A 17 0.57 -16.38 -5.21
C VAL A 17 0.97 -17.02 -6.54
N LYS A 18 1.01 -18.35 -6.52
CA LYS A 18 1.22 -19.16 -7.72
C LYS A 18 -0.13 -19.40 -8.40
N ARG A 19 -0.31 -18.84 -9.60
CA ARG A 19 -1.53 -19.00 -10.39
C ARG A 19 -1.23 -19.81 -11.64
N HIS A 20 -1.95 -20.92 -11.80
CA HIS A 20 -1.95 -21.68 -13.04
C HIS A 20 -2.67 -20.88 -14.13
N ALA A 21 -1.96 -20.55 -15.21
CA ALA A 21 -2.49 -19.82 -16.34
C ALA A 21 -2.47 -20.72 -17.59
N ARG A 22 -3.62 -20.80 -18.26
CA ARG A 22 -3.70 -21.42 -19.59
C ARG A 22 -2.95 -20.54 -20.60
N PRO A 23 -2.33 -21.12 -21.64
CA PRO A 23 -1.74 -20.34 -22.72
C PRO A 23 -2.78 -19.38 -23.33
N GLY A 24 -2.36 -18.15 -23.62
CA GLY A 24 -3.24 -17.13 -24.19
C GLY A 24 -2.45 -15.95 -24.77
N PRO A 25 -3.14 -14.92 -25.30
CA PRO A 25 -2.49 -13.79 -25.99
C PRO A 25 -1.49 -13.03 -25.12
N GLN A 26 -1.77 -12.92 -23.82
CA GLN A 26 -0.90 -12.25 -22.84
C GLN A 26 0.13 -13.19 -22.20
N THR A 27 0.03 -14.49 -22.43
CA THR A 27 0.94 -15.50 -21.84
C THR A 27 1.07 -16.65 -22.84
N ALA A 28 1.96 -16.48 -23.82
CA ALA A 28 2.14 -17.42 -24.91
C ALA A 28 2.57 -18.82 -24.42
N GLN A 29 3.45 -18.85 -23.42
CA GLN A 29 3.84 -20.07 -22.72
C GLN A 29 2.97 -20.19 -21.46
N GLY A 30 1.95 -21.05 -21.50
CA GLY A 30 1.16 -21.37 -20.31
C GLY A 30 2.05 -21.96 -19.20
N GLY A 31 1.56 -21.93 -17.96
CA GLY A 31 2.34 -22.42 -16.83
C GLY A 31 1.92 -21.83 -15.49
N ILE A 32 2.82 -21.91 -14.52
CA ILE A 32 2.63 -21.34 -13.19
C ILE A 32 3.23 -19.93 -13.21
N ILE A 33 2.38 -18.93 -13.06
CA ILE A 33 2.79 -17.52 -12.98
C ILE A 33 2.76 -17.10 -11.51
N GLU A 34 3.82 -16.46 -11.05
CA GLU A 34 3.84 -15.79 -9.76
C GLU A 34 3.34 -14.35 -9.91
N LYS A 35 2.38 -13.97 -9.09
CA LYS A 35 1.81 -12.62 -9.09
C LYS A 35 1.51 -12.18 -7.67
N GLU A 36 1.63 -10.89 -7.39
CA GLU A 36 1.17 -10.30 -6.14
C GLU A 36 -0.35 -10.40 -6.02
N ALA A 37 -0.83 -10.80 -4.85
CA ALA A 37 -2.23 -10.82 -4.50
C ALA A 37 -2.58 -9.62 -3.60
N PRO A 38 -3.79 -9.05 -3.76
CA PRO A 38 -4.19 -7.90 -2.98
C PRO A 38 -4.33 -8.23 -1.49
N LEU A 39 -3.92 -7.30 -0.64
CA LEU A 39 -4.07 -7.33 0.81
C LEU A 39 -5.22 -6.41 1.25
N ARG A 40 -5.83 -6.70 2.40
CA ARG A 40 -6.84 -5.82 2.99
C ARG A 40 -6.15 -4.57 3.55
N ILE A 41 -6.73 -3.40 3.32
CA ILE A 41 -6.13 -2.10 3.71
C ILE A 41 -5.90 -1.96 5.22
N SER A 42 -6.68 -2.65 6.07
CA SER A 42 -6.49 -2.61 7.52
C SER A 42 -5.24 -3.34 8.02
N ASN A 43 -4.61 -4.16 7.16
CA ASN A 43 -3.44 -4.96 7.53
C ASN A 43 -2.11 -4.26 7.20
N VAL A 44 -2.17 -3.04 6.66
CA VAL A 44 -0.98 -2.24 6.34
C VAL A 44 -0.93 -0.99 7.20
N MET A 45 0.30 -0.54 7.52
CA MET A 45 0.55 0.71 8.22
C MET A 45 1.49 1.58 7.41
N ILE A 46 1.40 2.89 7.60
CA ILE A 46 2.34 3.85 7.02
C ILE A 46 3.63 3.80 7.83
N VAL A 47 4.76 3.74 7.13
CA VAL A 47 6.08 3.95 7.71
C VAL A 47 6.40 5.43 7.61
N CYS A 48 6.80 6.05 8.73
CA CYS A 48 7.23 7.44 8.71
C CYS A 48 8.70 7.52 8.23
N ASN A 49 8.98 8.38 7.25
CA ASN A 49 10.33 8.55 6.69
C ASN A 49 11.36 9.05 7.71
N LYS A 50 10.92 9.76 8.76
CA LYS A 50 11.81 10.34 9.78
C LYS A 50 12.18 9.37 10.90
N CYS A 51 11.19 8.64 11.43
CA CYS A 51 11.44 7.69 12.52
C CYS A 51 11.63 6.25 12.04
N THR A 52 11.41 5.96 10.75
CA THR A 52 11.51 4.61 10.14
C THR A 52 10.64 3.56 10.83
N GLU A 53 9.67 4.02 11.63
CA GLU A 53 8.76 3.15 12.37
C GLU A 53 7.37 3.18 11.74
N PRO A 54 6.63 2.06 11.81
CA PRO A 54 5.23 2.06 11.48
C PRO A 54 4.44 2.90 12.49
N THR A 55 3.54 3.73 11.98
CA THR A 55 2.81 4.73 12.77
C THR A 55 1.35 4.85 12.34
N ARG A 56 0.53 5.36 13.25
CA ARG A 56 -0.85 5.78 12.94
C ARG A 56 -0.84 7.24 12.48
N ILE A 57 -1.80 7.57 11.63
CA ILE A 57 -1.98 8.92 11.07
C ILE A 57 -2.74 9.79 12.07
N GLY A 58 -2.22 10.99 12.34
CA GLY A 58 -2.94 12.12 12.92
C GLY A 58 -3.20 13.19 11.86
N HIS A 59 -3.94 14.24 12.23
CA HIS A 59 -4.17 15.38 11.35
C HIS A 59 -3.85 16.68 12.08
N LYS A 60 -3.16 17.59 11.39
CA LYS A 60 -2.90 18.96 11.86
C LYS A 60 -3.34 19.94 10.77
N ARG A 61 -3.86 21.10 11.18
CA ARG A 61 -4.10 22.22 10.27
C ARG A 61 -2.90 23.16 10.36
N LEU A 62 -2.37 23.55 9.20
CA LEU A 62 -1.36 24.60 9.11
C LEU A 62 -2.03 25.98 9.20
N GLU A 63 -1.21 27.01 9.38
CA GLU A 63 -1.68 28.41 9.46
C GLU A 63 -2.39 28.84 8.16
N ASP A 64 -1.98 28.27 7.03
CA ASP A 64 -2.59 28.48 5.71
C ASP A 64 -3.95 27.76 5.53
N GLY A 65 -4.45 27.07 6.56
CA GLY A 65 -5.71 26.34 6.54
C GLY A 65 -5.66 24.95 5.89
N THR A 66 -4.53 24.56 5.30
CA THR A 66 -4.31 23.23 4.73
C THR A 66 -4.24 22.16 5.81
N LYS A 67 -4.88 21.01 5.55
CA LYS A 67 -4.90 19.85 6.46
C LYS A 67 -3.84 18.85 6.02
N ILE A 68 -2.82 18.68 6.85
CA ILE A 68 -1.75 17.72 6.62
C ILE A 68 -1.92 16.47 7.47
N ARG A 69 -1.39 15.35 6.99
CA ARG A 69 -1.23 14.11 7.76
C ARG A 69 0.04 14.21 8.58
N VAL A 70 -0.04 13.84 9.85
CA VAL A 70 1.11 13.85 10.77
C VAL A 70 1.33 12.48 11.39
N CYS A 71 2.60 12.14 11.63
CA CYS A 71 2.98 10.97 12.38
C CYS A 71 2.59 11.13 13.84
N LYS A 72 1.80 10.21 14.42
CA LYS A 72 1.44 10.28 15.84
C LYS A 72 2.61 10.04 16.81
N LYS A 73 3.73 9.47 16.34
CA LYS A 73 4.90 9.19 17.17
C LYS A 73 5.86 10.37 17.27
N CYS A 74 6.27 10.94 16.12
CA CYS A 74 7.27 12.01 16.06
C CYS A 74 6.69 13.39 15.73
N GLY A 75 5.41 13.50 15.38
CA GLY A 75 4.74 14.77 15.05
C GLY A 75 5.05 15.33 13.66
N GLU A 76 5.92 14.66 12.90
CA GLU A 76 6.34 15.10 11.56
C GLU A 76 5.24 14.95 10.51
N SER A 77 5.29 15.76 9.45
CA SER A 77 4.45 15.60 8.26
C SER A 77 4.67 14.23 7.59
N LEU A 78 3.61 13.68 7.01
CA LEU A 78 3.61 12.42 6.23
C LEU A 78 3.27 12.66 4.74
N ASP A 79 3.18 13.92 4.31
CA ASP A 79 2.75 14.30 2.96
C ASP A 79 3.93 14.61 2.02
N ASP A 80 5.13 14.06 2.32
CA ASP A 80 6.31 14.10 1.44
C ASP A 80 6.27 13.01 0.35
#